data_AF-A0A8J6NRV1-F1
#
_entry.id   AF-A0A8J6NRV1-F1
#
_cell.length_a   1.000
_cell.length_b   1.000
_cell.length_c   1.000
_cell.angle_alpha   90.00
_cell.angle_beta   90.00
_cell.angle_gamma   90.00
#
_symmetry.space_group_name_H-M   'P 1'
#
loop_
_entity.id
_entity.type
_entity.pdbx_description
1 polymer ?
#
loop_
_entity_poly.entity_id
_entity_poly.type
_entity_poly.pdbx_seq_one_letter_code
_entity_poly.pdbx_strand_id
1 'polypeptide(L)'
;MKPGKLQTFKNKLRESFSQVPLLGWLLGTLVAVLLEHYLGASLADVLGLPKIPVLFGFVIMLKKPLLIPSATCFVLLIYVLPISVVARLSAPLTNRLAGKLFNFSLFISGMIHLGLLYAVLHLWSDISAYRVLTLKLTMIAIMVTLSLNVINGYMGEFSCSHPGFMALGAYAASAFTVILFVNDKLFGPAILPSALGPIMFPLALIIGGVVAALGALAVAIPSFRTRGDYLAIISLAFITTPTNKPCLNPQP
;
A
#
# COMPACT_ATOMS: atom_id res chain seq x y z
N MET A 1 39.10 20.36 -4.34
CA MET A 1 38.09 20.37 -3.25
C MET A 1 38.53 19.35 -2.19
N LYS A 2 38.93 19.76 -0.98
CA LYS A 2 39.63 18.90 0.00
C LYS A 2 38.74 17.73 0.48
N PRO A 3 39.15 16.45 0.33
CA PRO A 3 38.36 15.28 0.71
C PRO A 3 38.03 15.20 2.22
N GLY A 4 38.80 15.86 3.09
CA GLY A 4 38.58 15.84 4.54
C GLY A 4 37.33 16.58 5.03
N LYS A 5 36.96 17.73 4.45
CA LYS A 5 35.80 18.52 4.94
C LYS A 5 34.46 17.83 4.69
N LEU A 6 34.33 17.13 3.55
CA LEU A 6 33.10 16.43 3.19
C LEU A 6 32.85 15.23 4.13
N GLN A 7 33.93 14.56 4.54
CA GLN A 7 33.87 13.41 5.44
C GLN A 7 33.52 13.83 6.87
N THR A 8 34.09 14.93 7.37
CA THR A 8 33.72 15.51 8.68
C THR A 8 32.27 15.97 8.70
N PHE A 9 31.79 16.62 7.63
CA PHE A 9 30.38 17.04 7.52
C PHE A 9 29.42 15.85 7.48
N LYS A 10 29.75 14.81 6.71
CA LYS A 10 28.96 13.57 6.63
C LYS A 10 28.90 12.85 7.97
N ASN A 11 30.00 12.79 8.72
CA ASN A 11 30.03 12.18 10.05
C ASN A 11 29.20 12.98 11.07
N LYS A 12 29.29 14.31 11.03
CA LYS A 12 28.50 15.19 11.92
C LYS A 12 27.00 15.11 11.64
N LEU A 13 26.60 14.97 10.38
CA LEU A 13 25.21 14.68 10.01
C LEU A 13 24.78 13.31 10.52
N ARG A 14 25.59 12.27 10.29
CA ARG A 14 25.28 10.89 10.72
C ARG A 14 25.12 10.76 12.24
N GLU A 15 25.96 11.42 13.02
CA GLU A 15 25.84 11.48 14.49
C GLU A 15 24.59 12.23 14.95
N SER A 16 24.18 13.27 14.21
CA SER A 16 22.98 14.02 14.57
C SER A 16 21.68 13.28 14.24
N PHE A 17 21.68 12.37 13.27
CA PHE A 17 20.51 11.55 12.91
C PHE A 17 20.47 10.21 13.65
N SER A 18 21.61 9.68 14.13
CA SER A 18 21.64 8.41 14.87
C SER A 18 20.97 8.48 16.24
N GLN A 19 20.79 9.68 16.80
CA GLN A 19 20.14 9.88 18.09
C GLN A 19 18.62 10.08 18.01
N VAL A 20 18.02 10.00 16.82
CA VAL A 20 16.57 10.19 16.65
C VAL A 20 15.87 8.82 16.72
N PRO A 21 14.97 8.59 17.69
CA PRO A 21 14.22 7.35 17.78
C PRO A 21 13.11 7.34 16.72
N LEU A 22 12.55 6.16 16.42
CA LEU A 22 11.56 5.98 15.34
C LEU A 22 10.32 6.87 15.50
N LEU A 23 9.91 7.14 16.74
CA LEU A 23 8.80 8.03 17.07
C LEU A 23 9.05 9.47 16.57
N GLY A 24 10.31 9.90 16.47
CA GLY A 24 10.71 11.24 16.03
C GLY A 24 10.64 11.37 14.51
N TRP A 25 11.00 10.29 13.80
CA TRP A 25 10.77 10.18 12.36
C TRP A 25 9.27 10.18 12.03
N LEU A 26 8.45 9.44 12.77
CA LEU A 26 7.00 9.43 12.57
C LEU A 26 6.34 10.78 12.90
N LEU A 27 6.82 11.50 13.91
CA LEU A 27 6.38 12.87 14.17
C LEU A 27 6.80 13.81 13.01
N GLY A 28 8.02 13.66 12.49
CA GLY A 28 8.50 14.40 11.34
C GLY A 28 7.66 14.17 10.08
N THR A 29 7.28 12.92 9.81
CA THR A 29 6.38 12.60 8.69
C THR A 29 4.98 13.15 8.90
N LEU A 30 4.44 13.09 10.12
CA LEU A 30 3.13 13.68 10.43
C LEU A 30 3.12 15.19 10.17
N VAL A 31 4.15 15.91 10.63
CA VAL A 31 4.28 17.35 10.38
C VAL A 31 4.46 17.64 8.88
N ALA A 32 5.24 16.84 8.16
CA ALA A 32 5.41 17.01 6.72
C ALA A 32 4.10 16.80 5.93
N VAL A 33 3.27 15.83 6.34
CA VAL A 33 1.96 15.59 5.73
C VAL A 33 0.99 16.74 6.04
N LEU A 34 1.00 17.28 7.27
CA LEU A 34 0.23 18.48 7.59
C LEU A 34 0.70 19.68 6.78
N LEU A 35 2.01 19.87 6.65
CA LEU A 35 2.60 20.92 5.82
C LEU A 35 2.15 20.77 4.35
N GLU A 36 2.14 19.56 3.82
CA GLU A 36 1.62 19.28 2.48
C GLU A 36 0.13 19.66 2.35
N HIS A 37 -0.67 19.35 3.37
CA HIS A 37 -2.10 19.67 3.35
C HIS A 37 -2.36 21.18 3.30
N TYR A 38 -1.58 21.99 4.03
CA TYR A 38 -1.76 23.44 4.09
C TYR A 38 -1.03 24.22 2.99
N LEU A 39 0.21 23.82 2.66
CA LEU A 39 1.11 24.57 1.77
C LEU A 39 1.31 23.90 0.40
N GLY A 40 0.83 22.68 0.21
CA GLY A 40 1.10 21.89 -0.99
C GLY A 40 0.53 22.50 -2.28
N ALA A 41 -0.64 23.13 -2.23
CA ALA A 41 -1.23 23.79 -3.39
C ALA A 41 -0.40 25.01 -3.81
N SER A 42 -0.12 25.92 -2.86
CA SER A 42 0.66 27.14 -3.11
C SER A 42 2.07 26.83 -3.61
N LEU A 43 2.73 25.80 -3.06
CA LEU A 43 4.05 25.37 -3.53
C LEU A 43 3.99 24.73 -4.93
N ALA A 44 2.94 23.96 -5.24
CA ALA A 44 2.80 23.37 -6.58
C ALA A 44 2.67 24.46 -7.64
N ASP A 45 1.89 25.51 -7.37
CA ASP A 45 1.71 26.65 -8.29
C ASP A 45 3.02 27.42 -8.50
N VAL A 46 3.76 27.71 -7.43
CA VAL A 46 5.07 28.39 -7.50
C VAL A 46 6.09 27.59 -8.30
N LEU A 47 6.07 26.26 -8.21
CA LEU A 47 6.95 25.38 -8.97
C LEU A 47 6.47 25.08 -10.40
N GLY A 48 5.35 25.67 -10.84
CA GLY A 48 4.78 25.48 -12.17
C GLY A 48 4.19 24.08 -12.40
N LEU A 49 3.81 23.39 -11.32
CA LEU A 49 3.20 22.07 -11.39
C LEU A 49 1.69 22.19 -11.58
N PRO A 50 1.09 21.42 -12.51
CA PRO A 50 -0.35 21.52 -12.81
C PRO A 50 -1.26 20.97 -11.70
N LYS A 51 -0.69 20.22 -10.75
CA LYS A 51 -1.37 19.62 -9.61
C LYS A 51 -0.34 19.17 -8.57
N ILE A 52 -0.79 18.96 -7.34
CA ILE A 52 0.03 18.40 -6.26
C ILE A 52 0.62 17.06 -6.73
N PRO A 53 1.95 16.87 -6.67
CA PRO A 53 2.60 15.64 -7.12
C PRO A 53 2.19 14.47 -6.23
N VAL A 54 1.40 13.57 -6.80
CA VAL A 54 0.99 12.34 -6.13
C VAL A 54 2.11 11.30 -6.23
N LEU A 55 2.25 10.45 -5.19
CA LEU A 55 3.24 9.36 -5.16
C LEU A 55 4.66 9.89 -5.39
N PHE A 56 5.04 10.93 -4.65
CA PHE A 56 6.32 11.62 -4.75
C PHE A 56 6.65 12.16 -6.16
N GLY A 57 5.62 12.46 -6.96
CA GLY A 57 5.79 13.08 -8.28
C GLY A 57 6.12 12.11 -9.42
N PHE A 58 6.26 10.80 -9.15
CA PHE A 58 6.55 9.79 -10.17
C PHE A 58 5.58 9.84 -11.37
N VAL A 59 4.29 10.05 -11.10
CA VAL A 59 3.26 10.13 -12.15
C VAL A 59 3.49 11.33 -13.07
N ILE A 60 3.97 12.46 -12.54
CA ILE A 60 4.22 13.68 -13.32
C ILE A 60 5.53 13.52 -14.11
N MET A 61 6.56 12.95 -13.49
CA MET A 61 7.85 12.67 -14.14
C MET A 61 7.68 11.78 -15.37
N LEU A 62 6.85 10.74 -15.29
CA LEU A 62 6.56 9.85 -16.42
C LEU A 62 5.74 10.53 -17.53
N LYS A 63 4.81 11.43 -17.18
CA LYS A 63 3.97 12.12 -18.18
C LYS A 63 4.65 13.30 -18.86
N LYS A 64 5.48 14.04 -18.12
CA LYS A 64 6.14 15.27 -18.57
C LYS A 64 7.57 15.30 -18.01
N PRO A 65 8.56 14.70 -18.71
CA PRO A 65 9.92 14.59 -18.19
C PRO A 65 10.60 15.95 -17.95
N LEU A 66 10.14 17.01 -18.63
CA LEU A 66 10.61 18.39 -18.40
C LEU A 66 10.34 18.89 -16.96
N LEU A 67 9.34 18.33 -16.26
CA LEU A 67 8.94 18.73 -14.91
C LEU A 67 9.62 17.92 -13.80
N ILE A 68 10.57 17.04 -14.14
CA ILE A 68 11.37 16.29 -13.16
C ILE A 68 12.07 17.19 -12.12
N PRO A 69 12.77 18.28 -12.48
CA PRO A 69 13.45 19.12 -11.50
C PRO A 69 12.46 19.78 -10.53
N SER A 70 11.34 20.31 -11.03
CA SER A 70 10.28 20.90 -10.20
C SER A 70 9.65 19.86 -9.26
N ALA A 71 9.32 18.68 -9.77
CA ALA A 71 8.74 17.61 -8.95
C ALA A 71 9.71 17.14 -7.85
N THR A 72 11.00 17.01 -8.17
CA THR A 72 12.04 16.67 -7.19
C THR A 72 12.22 17.75 -6.15
N CYS A 73 12.22 19.02 -6.57
CA CYS A 73 12.32 20.16 -5.67
C CYS A 73 11.14 20.21 -4.69
N PHE A 74 9.92 19.97 -5.18
CA PHE A 74 8.73 19.86 -4.32
C PHE A 74 8.90 18.76 -3.26
N VAL A 75 9.36 17.57 -3.66
CA VAL A 75 9.55 16.44 -2.73
C VAL A 75 10.61 16.78 -1.68
N LEU A 76 11.69 17.43 -2.08
CA LEU A 76 12.73 17.87 -1.15
C LEU A 76 12.21 18.92 -0.15
N LEU A 77 11.45 19.90 -0.63
CA LEU A 77 10.95 21.00 0.20
C LEU A 77 9.82 20.60 1.14
N ILE A 78 8.91 19.73 0.71
CA ILE A 78 7.74 19.34 1.52
C ILE A 78 8.02 18.10 2.37
N TYR A 79 8.73 17.10 1.85
CA TYR A 79 8.98 15.87 2.59
C TYR A 79 10.36 15.88 3.22
N VAL A 80 11.43 15.90 2.44
CA VAL A 80 12.78 15.61 2.97
C VAL A 80 13.24 16.66 3.99
N LEU A 81 13.06 17.95 3.68
CA LEU A 81 13.50 19.04 4.55
C LEU A 81 12.71 19.08 5.87
N PRO A 82 11.36 19.11 5.87
CA PRO A 82 10.59 19.17 7.11
C PRO A 82 10.75 17.90 7.95
N ILE A 83 10.77 16.71 7.33
CA ILE A 83 11.00 15.46 8.07
C ILE A 83 12.35 15.52 8.78
N SER A 84 13.42 15.91 8.07
CA SER A 84 14.77 15.97 8.62
C SER A 84 14.91 17.02 9.73
N VAL A 85 14.31 18.20 9.55
CA VAL A 85 14.36 19.29 10.52
C VAL A 85 13.55 18.94 11.77
N VAL A 86 12.31 18.47 11.59
CA VAL A 86 11.44 18.10 12.71
C VAL A 86 12.02 16.91 13.45
N ALA A 87 12.48 15.87 12.77
CA ALA A 87 13.12 14.71 13.40
C ALA A 87 14.32 15.12 14.28
N ARG A 88 15.13 16.08 13.83
CA ARG A 88 16.27 16.59 14.58
C ARG A 88 15.86 17.47 15.76
N LEU A 89 14.87 18.36 15.57
CA LEU A 89 14.38 19.25 16.62
C LEU A 89 13.58 18.51 17.69
N SER A 90 12.84 17.48 17.31
CA SER A 90 12.04 16.68 18.22
C SER A 90 12.86 15.62 18.96
N ALA A 91 14.09 15.30 18.50
CA ALA A 91 14.98 14.30 19.09
C ALA A 91 15.07 14.31 20.64
N PRO A 92 15.31 15.45 21.33
CA PRO A 92 15.39 15.46 22.80
C PRO A 92 14.05 15.14 23.48
N LEU A 93 12.93 15.61 22.92
CA LEU A 93 11.58 15.32 23.43
C LEU A 93 11.23 13.86 23.20
N THR A 94 11.45 13.38 21.98
CA THR A 94 11.12 12.03 21.57
C THR A 94 12.01 11.01 22.29
N ASN A 95 13.27 11.30 22.59
CA ASN A 95 14.13 10.42 23.39
C ASN A 95 13.62 10.26 24.83
N ARG A 96 13.12 11.34 25.45
CA ARG A 96 12.49 11.26 26.77
C ARG A 96 11.21 10.42 26.74
N LEU A 97 10.39 10.61 25.71
CA LEU A 97 9.16 9.83 25.51
C LEU A 97 9.48 8.35 25.24
N ALA A 98 10.45 8.07 24.38
CA ALA A 98 10.91 6.72 24.08
C ALA A 98 11.44 6.02 25.34
N GLY A 99 12.24 6.71 26.17
CA GLY A 99 12.72 6.18 27.44
C GLY A 99 11.60 5.82 28.41
N LYS A 100 10.54 6.65 28.49
CA LYS A 100 9.33 6.31 29.26
C LYS A 100 8.57 5.14 28.63
N LEU A 101 8.50 5.07 27.31
CA LEU A 101 7.74 4.07 26.57
C LEU A 101 8.38 2.68 26.61
N PHE A 102 9.71 2.60 26.70
CA PHE A 102 10.44 1.35 26.91
C PHE A 102 10.16 0.70 28.26
N ASN A 103 9.78 1.49 29.27
CA ASN A 103 9.39 0.96 30.59
C ASN A 103 7.96 0.41 30.60
N PHE A 104 7.15 0.71 29.59
CA PHE A 104 5.81 0.12 29.41
C PHE A 104 5.91 -1.18 28.60
N SER A 105 4.87 -2.01 28.69
CA SER A 105 4.77 -3.26 27.93
C SER A 105 4.97 -3.03 26.43
N LEU A 106 5.70 -3.94 25.77
CA LEU A 106 5.99 -3.94 24.33
C LEU A 106 4.73 -3.68 23.48
N PHE A 107 3.57 -4.20 23.93
CA PHE A 107 2.28 -4.02 23.28
C PHE A 107 1.85 -2.55 23.18
N ILE A 108 1.99 -1.78 24.26
CA ILE A 108 1.59 -0.36 24.32
C ILE A 108 2.47 0.47 23.38
N SER A 109 3.78 0.21 23.39
CA SER A 109 4.72 0.86 22.46
C SER A 109 4.35 0.56 21.01
N GLY A 110 4.05 -0.71 20.68
CA GLY A 110 3.60 -1.11 19.35
C GLY A 110 2.31 -0.41 18.92
N MET A 111 1.30 -0.35 19.79
CA MET A 111 0.02 0.32 19.51
C MET A 111 0.19 1.82 19.24
N ILE A 112 1.07 2.51 19.98
CA ILE A 112 1.34 3.93 19.78
C ILE A 112 2.01 4.19 18.42
N HIS A 113 3.02 3.40 18.06
CA HIS A 113 3.68 3.53 16.76
C HIS A 113 2.71 3.21 15.60
N LEU A 114 1.88 2.18 15.76
CA LEU A 114 0.89 1.81 14.76
C LEU A 114 -0.20 2.88 14.62
N GLY A 115 -0.70 3.42 15.73
CA GLY A 115 -1.67 4.52 15.73
C GLY A 115 -1.10 5.79 15.08
N LEU A 116 0.15 6.13 15.36
CA LEU A 116 0.83 7.27 14.75
C LEU A 116 1.03 7.05 13.24
N LEU A 117 1.45 5.86 12.82
CA LEU A 117 1.56 5.49 11.41
C LEU A 117 0.20 5.57 10.70
N TYR A 118 -0.86 5.07 11.33
CA TYR A 118 -2.23 5.16 10.79
C TYR A 118 -2.67 6.61 10.61
N ALA A 119 -2.43 7.48 11.60
CA ALA A 119 -2.74 8.91 11.50
C ALA A 119 -2.01 9.59 10.34
N VAL A 120 -0.72 9.30 10.16
CA VAL A 120 0.08 9.80 9.03
C VAL A 120 -0.53 9.36 7.70
N LEU A 121 -0.83 8.07 7.55
CA LEU A 121 -1.39 7.52 6.31
C LEU A 121 -2.80 8.05 6.02
N HIS A 122 -3.64 8.20 7.05
CA HIS A 122 -4.99 8.73 6.92
C HIS A 122 -4.97 10.16 6.36
N LEU A 123 -4.21 11.05 7.01
CA LEU A 123 -4.05 12.44 6.57
C LEU A 123 -3.42 12.54 5.16
N TRP A 124 -2.45 11.68 4.86
CA TRP A 124 -1.80 11.68 3.54
C TRP A 124 -2.73 11.21 2.42
N SER A 125 -3.66 10.31 2.73
CA SER A 125 -4.60 9.74 1.77
C SER A 125 -5.73 10.69 1.37
N ASP A 126 -6.14 11.56 2.28
CA ASP A 126 -7.29 12.46 2.12
C ASP A 126 -7.11 13.46 0.95
N ILE A 127 -5.85 13.74 0.59
CA ILE A 127 -5.48 14.69 -0.47
C ILE A 127 -5.95 14.23 -1.87
N SER A 128 -6.05 12.92 -2.15
CA SER A 128 -6.52 12.47 -3.47
C SER A 128 -7.06 11.04 -3.48
N ALA A 129 -8.11 10.80 -4.27
CA ALA A 129 -8.68 9.46 -4.47
C ALA A 129 -7.65 8.43 -4.97
N TYR A 130 -6.66 8.87 -5.76
CA TYR A 130 -5.57 7.99 -6.20
C TYR A 130 -4.72 7.49 -5.03
N ARG A 131 -4.37 8.34 -4.04
CA ARG A 131 -3.64 7.91 -2.84
C ARG A 131 -4.44 6.93 -2.02
N VAL A 132 -5.74 7.17 -1.86
CA VAL A 132 -6.64 6.23 -1.17
C VAL A 132 -6.63 4.86 -1.85
N LEU A 133 -6.70 4.82 -3.18
CA LEU A 133 -6.63 3.57 -3.94
C LEU A 133 -5.27 2.88 -3.77
N THR A 134 -4.17 3.62 -3.91
CA THR A 134 -2.81 3.08 -3.68
C THR A 134 -2.68 2.49 -2.29
N LEU A 135 -3.15 3.19 -1.24
CA LEU A 135 -3.09 2.67 0.12
C LEU A 135 -3.91 1.39 0.28
N LYS A 136 -5.14 1.35 -0.22
CA LYS A 136 -5.97 0.12 -0.20
C LYS A 136 -5.24 -1.06 -0.86
N LEU A 137 -4.67 -0.86 -2.04
CA LEU A 137 -3.93 -1.90 -2.76
C LEU A 137 -2.66 -2.32 -2.01
N THR A 138 -1.90 -1.38 -1.45
CA THR A 138 -0.70 -1.70 -0.66
C THR A 138 -1.03 -2.49 0.61
N MET A 139 -2.13 -2.15 1.30
CA MET A 139 -2.55 -2.89 2.51
C MET A 139 -2.98 -4.31 2.16
N ILE A 140 -3.73 -4.50 1.07
CA ILE A 140 -4.09 -5.82 0.56
C ILE A 140 -2.82 -6.60 0.18
N ALA A 141 -1.88 -5.96 -0.52
CA ALA A 141 -0.61 -6.58 -0.90
C ALA A 141 0.20 -7.03 0.33
N ILE A 142 0.28 -6.21 1.38
CA ILE A 142 0.95 -6.57 2.63
C ILE A 142 0.28 -7.81 3.26
N MET A 143 -1.05 -7.86 3.32
CA MET A 143 -1.77 -9.02 3.85
C MET A 143 -1.45 -10.29 3.04
N VAL A 144 -1.43 -10.20 1.71
CA VAL A 144 -1.08 -11.33 0.83
C VAL A 144 0.37 -11.76 1.02
N THR A 145 1.30 -10.81 1.05
CA THR A 145 2.72 -11.10 1.24
C THR A 145 2.99 -11.77 2.58
N LEU A 146 2.36 -11.31 3.67
CA LEU A 146 2.48 -11.94 4.97
C LEU A 146 1.90 -13.36 4.97
N SER A 147 0.73 -13.57 4.36
CA SER A 147 0.12 -14.89 4.21
C SER A 147 1.02 -15.84 3.40
N LEU A 148 1.57 -15.36 2.29
CA LEU A 148 2.51 -16.12 1.46
C LEU A 148 3.80 -16.44 2.20
N ASN A 149 4.31 -15.51 3.00
CA ASN A 149 5.50 -15.73 3.81
C ASN A 149 5.27 -16.85 4.84
N VAL A 150 4.05 -16.98 5.38
CA VAL A 150 3.74 -18.07 6.31
C VAL A 150 3.71 -19.42 5.59
N ILE A 151 3.06 -19.51 4.44
CA ILE A 151 2.90 -20.77 3.71
C ILE A 151 4.21 -21.19 3.05
N ASN A 152 4.82 -20.30 2.27
CA ASN A 152 6.02 -20.61 1.52
C ASN A 152 7.27 -20.60 2.42
N GLY A 153 7.28 -19.77 3.46
CA GLY A 153 8.43 -19.62 4.36
C GLY A 153 8.43 -20.60 5.53
N TYR A 154 7.35 -20.64 6.33
CA TYR A 154 7.31 -21.51 7.52
C TYR A 154 6.87 -22.95 7.23
N MET A 155 5.92 -23.16 6.31
CA MET A 155 5.48 -24.51 5.93
C MET A 155 6.33 -25.14 4.81
N GLY A 156 6.99 -24.32 3.97
CA GLY A 156 7.82 -24.81 2.86
C GLY A 156 7.03 -25.35 1.66
N GLU A 157 5.73 -25.09 1.60
CA GLU A 157 4.86 -25.46 0.48
C GLU A 157 4.88 -24.35 -0.57
N PHE A 158 5.29 -24.64 -1.81
CA PHE A 158 5.30 -23.66 -2.90
C PHE A 158 3.87 -23.39 -3.41
N SER A 159 3.21 -22.37 -2.86
CA SER A 159 1.88 -21.95 -3.29
C SER A 159 1.90 -20.59 -4.00
N CYS A 160 1.34 -20.53 -5.21
CA CYS A 160 1.26 -19.32 -6.04
C CYS A 160 -0.18 -18.95 -6.44
N SER A 161 -1.20 -19.69 -6.00
CA SER A 161 -2.59 -19.51 -6.43
C SER A 161 -3.33 -18.36 -5.72
N HIS A 162 -2.74 -17.81 -4.65
CA HIS A 162 -3.34 -16.78 -3.79
C HIS A 162 -3.93 -15.57 -4.54
N PRO A 163 -3.23 -14.94 -5.51
CA PRO A 163 -3.80 -13.80 -6.23
C PRO A 163 -4.98 -14.19 -7.14
N GLY A 164 -4.99 -15.42 -7.66
CA GLY A 164 -6.09 -15.94 -8.48
C GLY A 164 -7.39 -16.10 -7.68
N PHE A 165 -7.32 -16.70 -6.49
CA PHE A 165 -8.49 -16.81 -5.61
C PHE A 165 -8.92 -15.47 -5.03
N MET A 166 -7.97 -14.56 -4.77
CA MET A 166 -8.27 -13.18 -4.40
C MET A 166 -9.07 -12.46 -5.50
N ALA A 167 -8.67 -12.61 -6.76
CA ALA A 167 -9.38 -12.01 -7.89
C ALA A 167 -10.80 -12.59 -8.05
N LEU A 168 -10.96 -13.91 -7.92
CA LEU A 168 -12.25 -14.59 -8.00
C LEU A 168 -13.23 -14.10 -6.91
N GLY A 169 -12.76 -14.03 -5.66
CA GLY A 169 -13.56 -13.56 -4.53
C GLY A 169 -13.90 -12.07 -4.62
N ALA A 170 -12.93 -11.23 -5.02
CA ALA A 170 -13.15 -9.80 -5.23
C ALA A 170 -14.16 -9.53 -6.35
N TYR A 171 -14.11 -10.29 -7.45
CA TYR A 171 -15.08 -10.19 -8.54
C TYR A 171 -16.49 -10.58 -8.08
N ALA A 172 -16.63 -11.70 -7.38
CA ALA A 172 -17.92 -12.16 -6.86
C ALA A 172 -18.53 -11.15 -5.85
N ALA A 173 -17.72 -10.63 -4.91
CA ALA A 173 -18.16 -9.62 -3.96
C ALA A 173 -18.54 -8.29 -4.65
N SER A 174 -17.77 -7.87 -5.67
CA SER A 174 -18.07 -6.68 -6.46
C SER A 174 -19.35 -6.84 -7.27
N ALA A 175 -19.53 -7.98 -7.95
CA ALA A 175 -20.74 -8.27 -8.73
C ALA A 175 -21.99 -8.26 -7.84
N PHE A 176 -21.93 -8.92 -6.67
CA PHE A 176 -23.02 -8.93 -5.71
C PHE A 176 -23.35 -7.52 -5.17
N THR A 177 -22.32 -6.71 -4.90
CA THR A 177 -22.50 -5.32 -4.43
C THR A 177 -23.11 -4.44 -5.52
N VAL A 178 -22.66 -4.56 -6.77
CA VAL A 178 -23.19 -3.79 -7.91
C VAL A 178 -24.64 -4.17 -8.18
N ILE A 179 -24.97 -5.46 -8.21
CA ILE A 179 -26.34 -5.95 -8.46
C ILE A 179 -27.34 -5.44 -7.40
N LEU A 180 -26.93 -5.34 -6.13
CA LEU A 180 -27.85 -4.99 -5.04
C LEU A 180 -27.95 -3.49 -4.75
N PHE A 181 -26.85 -2.73 -4.88
CA PHE A 181 -26.75 -1.36 -4.33
C PHE A 181 -26.48 -0.28 -5.37
N VAL A 182 -26.16 -0.62 -6.62
CA VAL A 182 -25.79 0.34 -7.65
C VAL A 182 -26.80 0.29 -8.80
N ASN A 183 -27.38 1.45 -9.13
CA ASN A 183 -28.19 1.61 -10.35
C ASN A 183 -27.23 1.62 -11.54
N ASP A 184 -26.97 0.45 -12.12
CA ASP A 184 -26.06 0.31 -13.26
C ASP A 184 -26.82 -0.11 -14.53
N LYS A 185 -26.39 0.40 -15.69
CA LYS A 185 -27.06 0.15 -16.99
C LYS A 185 -27.06 -1.34 -17.39
N LEU A 186 -26.15 -2.13 -16.80
CA LEU A 186 -25.97 -3.55 -17.10
C LEU A 186 -26.77 -4.50 -16.20
N PHE A 187 -27.15 -4.09 -14.98
CA PHE A 187 -27.74 -4.98 -13.97
C PHE A 187 -29.12 -4.54 -13.43
N GLY A 188 -29.63 -3.36 -13.83
CA GLY A 188 -30.99 -2.90 -13.51
C GLY A 188 -31.07 -1.92 -12.33
N PRO A 189 -32.30 -1.54 -11.92
CA PRO A 189 -32.51 -0.62 -10.80
C PRO A 189 -32.12 -1.28 -9.46
N ALA A 190 -31.51 -0.50 -8.58
CA ALA A 190 -31.07 -0.93 -7.26
C ALA A 190 -32.25 -1.45 -6.43
N ILE A 191 -32.14 -2.67 -5.94
CA ILE A 191 -33.21 -3.39 -5.25
C ILE A 191 -33.31 -2.92 -3.78
N LEU A 192 -32.23 -2.36 -3.21
CA LEU A 192 -32.15 -1.92 -1.81
C LEU A 192 -31.65 -0.47 -1.63
N PRO A 193 -31.97 0.19 -0.50
CA PRO A 193 -31.51 1.54 -0.18
C PRO A 193 -29.97 1.61 -0.05
N SER A 194 -29.37 2.65 -0.64
CA SER A 194 -27.94 2.93 -0.57
C SER A 194 -27.39 3.12 0.85
N ALA A 195 -28.26 3.44 1.83
CA ALA A 195 -27.92 3.59 3.24
C ALA A 195 -27.54 2.25 3.93
N LEU A 196 -27.99 1.11 3.41
CA LEU A 196 -27.64 -0.24 3.92
C LEU A 196 -26.33 -0.79 3.33
N GLY A 197 -25.76 -0.10 2.34
CA GLY A 197 -24.54 -0.54 1.63
C GLY A 197 -23.37 -0.89 2.56
N PRO A 198 -22.98 -0.04 3.53
CA PRO A 198 -21.86 -0.34 4.43
C PRO A 198 -22.10 -1.54 5.36
N ILE A 199 -23.36 -1.79 5.73
CA ILE A 199 -23.76 -2.85 6.66
C ILE A 199 -23.85 -4.20 5.94
N MET A 200 -24.23 -4.19 4.66
CA MET A 200 -24.32 -5.40 3.84
C MET A 200 -23.00 -5.77 3.15
N PHE A 201 -22.01 -4.87 3.13
CA PHE A 201 -20.70 -5.13 2.54
C PHE A 201 -19.98 -6.35 3.14
N PRO A 202 -19.99 -6.58 4.48
CA PRO A 202 -19.47 -7.83 5.06
C PRO A 202 -20.17 -9.09 4.53
N LEU A 203 -21.48 -9.03 4.27
CA LEU A 203 -22.22 -10.15 3.70
C LEU A 203 -21.78 -10.43 2.26
N ALA A 204 -21.58 -9.38 1.46
CA ALA A 204 -21.02 -9.50 0.11
C ALA A 204 -19.61 -10.12 0.13
N LEU A 205 -18.78 -9.76 1.12
CA LEU A 205 -17.46 -10.36 1.33
C LEU A 205 -17.54 -11.85 1.71
N ILE A 206 -18.50 -12.25 2.55
CA ILE A 206 -18.71 -13.66 2.90
C ILE A 206 -19.08 -14.45 1.65
N ILE A 207 -20.00 -13.94 0.82
CA ILE A 207 -20.39 -14.59 -0.44
C ILE A 207 -19.19 -14.69 -1.39
N GLY A 208 -18.42 -13.61 -1.54
CA GLY A 208 -17.17 -13.63 -2.30
C GLY A 208 -16.16 -14.65 -1.77
N GLY A 209 -16.06 -14.77 -0.44
CA GLY A 209 -15.24 -15.78 0.25
C GLY A 209 -15.71 -17.22 -0.02
N VAL A 210 -17.02 -17.47 -0.04
CA VAL A 210 -17.59 -18.78 -0.41
C VAL A 210 -17.25 -19.12 -1.86
N VAL A 211 -17.41 -18.17 -2.79
CA VAL A 211 -17.05 -18.38 -4.20
C VAL A 211 -15.55 -18.65 -4.35
N ALA A 212 -14.69 -17.91 -3.64
CA ALA A 212 -13.26 -18.14 -3.62
C ALA A 212 -12.91 -19.53 -3.05
N ALA A 213 -13.57 -19.96 -1.97
CA ALA A 213 -13.38 -21.28 -1.37
C ALA A 213 -13.82 -22.41 -2.29
N LEU A 214 -14.94 -22.26 -3.00
CA LEU A 214 -15.39 -23.23 -4.02
C LEU A 214 -14.40 -23.31 -5.19
N GLY A 215 -13.89 -22.17 -5.66
CA GLY A 215 -12.84 -22.12 -6.67
C GLY A 215 -11.54 -22.79 -6.20
N ALA A 216 -11.13 -22.54 -4.96
CA ALA A 216 -9.97 -23.18 -4.35
C ALA A 216 -10.16 -24.70 -4.20
N LEU A 217 -11.33 -25.16 -3.77
CA LEU A 217 -11.66 -26.57 -3.67
C LEU A 217 -11.64 -27.27 -5.03
N ALA A 218 -12.21 -26.63 -6.05
CA ALA A 218 -12.22 -27.14 -7.42
C ALA A 218 -10.79 -27.36 -7.97
N VAL A 219 -9.84 -26.48 -7.61
CA VAL A 219 -8.42 -26.61 -7.97
C VAL A 219 -7.67 -27.58 -7.04
N ALA A 220 -8.07 -27.69 -5.78
CA ALA A 220 -7.45 -28.61 -4.81
C ALA A 220 -7.69 -30.09 -5.18
N ILE A 221 -8.88 -30.44 -5.69
CA ILE A 221 -9.22 -31.83 -6.08
C ILE A 221 -8.22 -32.43 -7.10
N PRO A 222 -7.92 -31.79 -8.25
CA PRO A 222 -6.90 -32.30 -9.17
C PRO A 222 -5.49 -32.20 -8.58
N SER A 223 -5.23 -31.19 -7.74
CA SER A 223 -3.94 -31.02 -7.07
C SER A 223 -3.57 -32.18 -6.15
N PHE A 224 -4.55 -32.79 -5.46
CA PHE A 224 -4.30 -33.98 -4.63
C PHE A 224 -3.88 -35.22 -5.43
N ARG A 225 -4.10 -35.24 -6.75
CA ARG A 225 -3.64 -36.33 -7.63
C ARG A 225 -2.17 -36.16 -8.05
N THR A 226 -1.57 -35.00 -7.82
CA THR A 226 -0.18 -34.68 -8.22
C THR A 226 0.73 -34.51 -7.01
N ARG A 227 1.99 -34.95 -7.10
CA ARG A 227 2.99 -34.85 -6.01
C ARG A 227 3.86 -33.59 -6.20
N GLY A 228 4.13 -32.86 -5.11
CA GLY A 228 5.21 -31.87 -5.00
C GLY A 228 5.17 -30.78 -6.08
N ASP A 229 6.23 -30.72 -6.90
CA ASP A 229 6.52 -29.63 -7.85
C ASP A 229 5.42 -29.37 -8.89
N TYR A 230 4.63 -30.39 -9.22
CA TYR A 230 3.51 -30.25 -10.15
C TYR A 230 2.37 -29.37 -9.58
N LEU A 231 2.26 -29.27 -8.26
CA LEU A 231 1.28 -28.42 -7.57
C LEU A 231 1.55 -26.93 -7.80
N ALA A 232 2.83 -26.54 -7.75
CA ALA A 232 3.27 -25.17 -8.00
C ALA A 232 3.02 -24.78 -9.48
N ILE A 233 3.30 -25.69 -10.41
CA ILE A 233 3.04 -25.50 -11.85
C ILE A 233 1.54 -25.32 -12.12
N ILE A 234 0.67 -26.15 -11.53
CA ILE A 234 -0.79 -26.03 -11.70
C ILE A 234 -1.32 -24.70 -11.13
N SER A 235 -0.76 -24.25 -9.99
CA SER A 235 -1.12 -22.96 -9.39
C SER A 235 -0.68 -21.77 -10.26
N LEU A 236 0.51 -21.85 -10.87
CA LEU A 236 0.98 -20.85 -11.83
C LEU A 236 0.14 -20.89 -13.11
N ALA A 237 -0.21 -22.08 -13.60
CA ALA A 237 -1.10 -22.24 -14.75
C ALA A 237 -2.43 -21.56 -14.47
N PHE A 238 -3.08 -21.80 -13.33
CA PHE A 238 -4.36 -21.17 -12.98
C PHE A 238 -4.32 -19.63 -13.04
N ILE A 239 -3.30 -19.00 -12.46
CA ILE A 239 -3.16 -17.53 -12.48
C ILE A 239 -2.78 -16.99 -13.87
N THR A 240 -1.96 -17.73 -14.62
CA THR A 240 -1.48 -17.29 -15.94
C THR A 240 -2.39 -17.69 -17.08
N THR A 241 -3.38 -18.59 -16.89
CA THR A 241 -4.23 -19.11 -17.96
C THR A 241 -4.81 -17.93 -18.71
N PRO A 242 -4.29 -17.60 -19.91
CA PRO A 242 -4.87 -16.54 -20.68
C PRO A 242 -6.23 -17.09 -21.10
N THR A 243 -7.28 -16.31 -20.94
CA THR A 243 -8.52 -16.50 -21.68
C THR A 243 -8.30 -16.16 -23.17
N ASN A 244 -7.21 -16.65 -23.73
CA ASN A 244 -6.90 -16.53 -25.14
C ASN A 244 -6.62 -17.95 -25.63
N LYS A 245 -7.58 -18.50 -26.37
CA LYS A 245 -7.28 -19.55 -27.35
C LYS A 245 -6.49 -18.87 -28.47
N PRO A 246 -5.22 -19.21 -28.74
CA PRO A 246 -4.73 -19.13 -30.11
C PRO A 246 -5.08 -20.46 -30.77
N CYS A 247 -5.80 -20.37 -31.88
CA CYS A 247 -5.91 -21.43 -32.87
C CYS A 247 -4.51 -21.99 -33.18
N LEU A 248 -4.15 -23.15 -32.65
CA LEU A 248 -3.16 -24.01 -33.30
C LEU A 248 -3.95 -24.96 -34.21
N ASN A 249 -4.14 -24.53 -35.45
CA ASN A 249 -4.29 -25.45 -36.56
C ASN A 249 -2.87 -25.66 -37.13
N PRO A 250 -2.21 -26.80 -36.88
CA PRO A 250 -1.12 -27.20 -37.74
C PRO A 250 -1.75 -27.75 -39.03
N GLN A 251 -1.64 -26.98 -40.11
CA GLN A 251 -1.63 -27.50 -41.48
C GLN A 251 -0.31 -27.06 -42.10
N PRO A 252 0.22 -27.79 -43.10
CA PRO A 252 -0.38 -28.90 -43.84
C PRO A 252 0.06 -30.30 -43.39
#